data_AF-A0A9E6E0H2-F1
#
_entry.id   AF-A0A9E6E0H2-F1
#
_cell.length_a   1.000
_cell.length_b   1.000
_cell.length_c   1.000
_cell.angle_alpha   90.00
_cell.angle_beta   90.00
_cell.angle_gamma   90.00
#
_symmetry.space_group_name_H-M   'P 1'
#
loop_
_entity.id
_entity.type
_entity.pdbx_description
1 polymer ?
#
loop_
_entity_poly.entity_id
_entity_poly.type
_entity_poly.pdbx_seq_one_letter_code
_entity_poly.pdbx_strand_id
1 'polypeptide(L)'
;VGGIVNAEKGLNAVVIGATAGTKTQVFCAMNQGDLKTNLKVFDQAIKARVVAKLDCEARLRKLPPKSEWQDDAMMVEQVQMMLDEKQGISNELTREEVEYALAKQEIDGYYQDNHIEAHKHIFANVEIHIGKAFNRTQREHGTCRVLNQDQEIVFDYNSRG
;
A
#
# COMPACT_ATOMS: atom_id res chain seq x y z
N VAL A 1 -3.01 0.88 32.95
CA VAL A 1 -3.67 1.30 31.69
C VAL A 1 -5.16 1.16 31.91
N GLY A 2 -5.95 2.20 31.63
CA GLY A 2 -7.41 2.21 31.85
C GLY A 2 -8.23 1.77 30.63
N GLY A 3 -7.64 1.79 29.43
CA GLY A 3 -8.24 1.30 28.20
C GLY A 3 -7.22 1.17 27.08
N ILE A 4 -7.43 0.22 26.18
CA ILE A 4 -6.64 0.01 24.96
C ILE A 4 -7.59 -0.17 23.79
N VAL A 5 -7.36 0.56 22.71
CA VAL A 5 -8.06 0.39 21.43
C VAL A 5 -7.03 0.05 20.37
N ASN A 6 -7.26 -1.04 19.64
CA ASN A 6 -6.47 -1.42 18.47
C ASN A 6 -7.41 -1.46 17.26
N ALA A 7 -7.19 -0.57 16.30
CA ALA A 7 -7.89 -0.53 15.04
C ALA A 7 -6.90 -0.84 13.91
N GLU A 8 -7.32 -1.65 12.95
CA GLU A 8 -6.49 -1.93 11.76
C GLU A 8 -6.37 -0.68 10.87
N LYS A 9 -7.47 0.06 10.76
CA LYS A 9 -7.66 1.29 9.97
C LYS A 9 -7.81 2.51 10.88
N GLY A 10 -8.37 3.61 10.37
CA GLY A 10 -8.77 4.77 11.17
C GLY A 10 -9.80 4.45 12.26
N LEU A 11 -10.03 5.41 13.15
CA LEU A 11 -10.91 5.27 14.31
C LEU A 11 -11.80 6.50 14.47
N ASN A 12 -13.11 6.30 14.55
CA ASN A 12 -14.05 7.36 14.93
C ASN A 12 -14.52 7.14 16.37
N ALA A 13 -14.32 8.14 17.22
CA ALA A 13 -14.65 8.07 18.64
C ALA A 13 -15.35 9.35 19.09
N VAL A 14 -16.36 9.21 19.97
CA VAL A 14 -17.00 10.37 20.58
C VAL A 14 -16.08 10.99 21.63
N VAL A 15 -15.52 10.15 22.51
CA VAL A 15 -14.61 10.54 23.58
C VAL A 15 -13.47 9.54 23.67
N ILE A 16 -12.24 10.01 23.87
CA ILE A 16 -11.06 9.18 24.07
C ILE A 16 -10.42 9.55 25.41
N GLY A 17 -10.34 8.60 26.33
CA GLY A 17 -9.70 8.77 27.63
C GLY A 17 -10.25 7.81 28.67
N ALA A 18 -9.64 7.83 29.85
CA ALA A 18 -10.03 6.97 30.97
C ALA A 18 -10.09 7.78 32.26
N THR A 19 -10.62 7.15 33.32
CA THR A 19 -10.80 7.74 34.65
C THR A 19 -9.47 8.23 35.24
N ALA A 20 -9.55 9.20 36.15
CA ALA A 20 -8.39 9.85 36.77
C ALA A 20 -7.32 8.86 37.27
N GLY A 21 -6.05 9.14 36.99
CA GLY A 21 -4.92 8.30 37.37
C GLY A 21 -4.62 7.12 36.43
N THR A 22 -5.42 6.94 35.37
CA THR A 22 -5.18 5.91 34.35
C THR A 22 -4.81 6.52 32.99
N LYS A 23 -4.22 5.72 32.10
CA LYS A 23 -3.87 6.12 30.72
C LYS A 23 -4.66 5.30 29.72
N THR A 24 -5.07 5.91 28.61
CA THR A 24 -5.69 5.20 27.47
C THR A 24 -4.67 5.09 26.35
N GLN A 25 -4.58 3.94 25.71
CA GLN A 25 -3.73 3.74 24.54
C GLN A 25 -4.60 3.50 23.31
N VAL A 26 -4.29 4.19 22.22
CA VAL A 26 -4.97 4.05 20.94
C VAL A 26 -3.94 3.72 19.89
N PHE A 27 -4.13 2.60 19.20
CA PHE A 27 -3.31 2.16 18.08
C PHE A 27 -4.19 2.07 16.84
N CYS A 28 -3.78 2.74 15.77
CA CYS A 28 -4.47 2.66 14.49
C CYS A 28 -3.50 2.74 13.31
N ALA A 29 -3.92 2.26 12.14
CA ALA A 29 -3.15 2.38 10.89
C ALA A 29 -1.69 1.84 10.99
N MET A 30 -1.51 0.66 11.57
CA MET A 30 -0.16 0.13 11.88
C MET A 30 0.53 -0.58 10.70
N ASN A 31 -0.21 -0.87 9.62
CA ASN A 31 0.19 -1.86 8.62
C ASN A 31 0.83 -1.26 7.35
N GLN A 32 1.15 0.05 7.31
CA GLN A 32 1.77 0.67 6.13
C GLN A 32 3.11 0.02 5.76
N GLY A 33 3.86 -0.49 6.74
CA GLY A 33 5.13 -1.19 6.51
C GLY A 33 4.96 -2.47 5.69
N ASP A 34 3.90 -3.22 5.96
CA ASP A 34 3.59 -4.46 5.25
C ASP A 34 3.15 -4.16 3.82
N LEU A 35 2.33 -3.12 3.63
CA LEU A 35 1.93 -2.64 2.31
C LEU A 35 3.17 -2.23 1.47
N LYS A 36 4.09 -1.46 2.06
CA LYS A 36 5.36 -1.08 1.41
C LYS A 36 6.24 -2.29 1.07
N THR A 37 6.17 -3.35 1.85
CA THR A 37 6.91 -4.59 1.60
C THR A 37 6.29 -5.35 0.42
N ASN A 38 4.96 -5.47 0.39
CA ASN A 38 4.23 -6.05 -0.74
C ASN A 38 4.48 -5.28 -2.05
N LEU A 39 4.52 -3.95 -1.99
CA LEU A 39 4.84 -3.12 -3.15
C LEU A 39 6.24 -3.42 -3.73
N LYS A 40 7.23 -3.68 -2.87
CA LYS A 40 8.57 -4.10 -3.34
C LYS A 40 8.56 -5.48 -3.98
N VAL A 41 7.73 -6.40 -3.49
CA VAL A 41 7.57 -7.73 -4.10
C VAL A 41 6.96 -7.60 -5.50
N PHE A 42 5.93 -6.75 -5.66
CA PHE A 42 5.37 -6.45 -6.99
C PHE A 42 6.39 -5.83 -7.95
N ASP A 43 7.19 -4.85 -7.49
CA ASP A 43 8.27 -4.26 -8.29
C ASP A 43 9.30 -5.31 -8.76
N GLN A 44 9.67 -6.24 -7.88
CA GLN A 44 10.57 -7.34 -8.24
C GLN A 44 9.96 -8.29 -9.27
N ALA A 45 8.68 -8.64 -9.12
CA ALA A 45 7.96 -9.49 -10.07
C ALA A 45 7.89 -8.84 -11.46
N ILE A 46 7.52 -7.56 -11.53
CA ILE A 46 7.47 -6.79 -12.77
C ILE A 46 8.84 -6.79 -13.46
N LYS A 47 9.92 -6.51 -12.72
CA LYS A 47 11.29 -6.54 -13.26
C LYS A 47 11.66 -7.89 -13.84
N ALA A 48 11.35 -8.98 -13.14
CA ALA A 48 11.61 -10.34 -13.62
C ALA A 48 10.86 -10.62 -14.94
N ARG A 49 9.61 -10.16 -15.07
CA ARG A 49 8.82 -10.32 -16.29
C ARG A 49 9.33 -9.48 -17.46
N VAL A 50 9.79 -8.26 -17.20
CA VAL A 50 10.43 -7.43 -18.23
C VAL A 50 11.65 -8.16 -18.80
N VAL A 51 12.48 -8.77 -17.94
CA VAL A 51 13.62 -9.58 -18.39
C VAL A 51 13.16 -10.78 -19.22
N ALA A 52 12.15 -11.52 -18.78
CA ALA A 52 11.60 -12.66 -19.54
C ALA A 52 11.06 -12.26 -20.92
N LYS A 53 10.36 -11.11 -21.00
CA LYS A 53 9.88 -10.54 -22.26
C LYS A 53 11.04 -10.20 -23.19
N LEU A 54 12.08 -9.54 -22.68
CA LEU A 54 13.26 -9.17 -23.47
C LEU A 54 14.02 -10.40 -23.98
N ASP A 55 14.11 -11.47 -23.19
CA ASP A 55 14.72 -12.73 -23.63
C ASP A 55 13.90 -13.39 -24.75
N CYS A 56 12.57 -13.47 -24.61
CA CYS A 56 11.68 -13.95 -25.67
C CYS A 56 11.84 -13.13 -26.96
N GLU A 57 11.90 -11.80 -26.85
CA GLU A 57 12.14 -10.93 -28.01
C GLU A 57 13.50 -11.15 -28.64
N ALA A 58 14.56 -11.33 -27.84
CA ALA A 58 15.89 -11.62 -28.35
C ALA A 58 15.93 -12.96 -29.09
N ARG A 59 15.24 -13.99 -28.57
CA ARG A 59 15.10 -15.29 -29.24
C ARG A 59 14.34 -15.17 -30.56
N LEU A 60 13.22 -14.44 -30.58
CA LEU A 60 12.45 -14.18 -31.80
C LEU A 60 13.28 -13.42 -32.86
N ARG A 61 14.10 -12.44 -32.46
CA ARG A 61 14.98 -11.70 -33.38
C ARG A 61 16.12 -12.53 -33.96
N LYS A 62 16.50 -13.63 -33.29
CA LYS A 62 17.55 -14.55 -33.75
C LYS A 62 17.03 -15.62 -34.71
N LEU A 63 15.71 -15.66 -34.96
CA LEU A 63 15.14 -16.58 -35.95
C LEU A 63 15.69 -16.26 -37.34
N PRO A 64 15.93 -17.28 -38.18
CA PRO A 64 16.26 -17.06 -39.58
C PRO A 64 15.13 -16.29 -40.30
N PRO A 65 15.39 -15.69 -41.48
CA PRO A 65 14.36 -15.07 -42.31
C PRO A 65 13.17 -16.00 -42.51
N LYS A 66 11.94 -15.46 -42.46
CA LYS A 66 10.71 -16.26 -42.55
C LYS A 66 10.68 -17.20 -43.76
N SER A 67 11.23 -16.76 -44.89
CA SER A 67 11.35 -17.56 -46.12
C SER A 67 12.12 -18.88 -45.95
N GLU A 68 12.96 -19.00 -44.92
CA GLU A 68 13.79 -20.19 -44.68
C GLU A 68 13.10 -21.26 -43.82
N TRP A 69 12.02 -20.92 -43.10
CA TRP A 69 11.37 -21.85 -42.17
C TRP A 69 9.84 -21.87 -42.26
N GLN A 70 9.22 -21.02 -43.07
CA GLN A 70 7.75 -20.95 -43.20
C GLN A 70 7.08 -22.23 -43.72
N ASP A 71 7.83 -23.06 -44.45
CA ASP A 71 7.35 -24.33 -44.99
C ASP A 71 7.67 -25.52 -44.06
N ASP A 72 8.42 -25.28 -42.98
CA ASP A 72 8.68 -26.25 -41.91
C ASP A 72 7.62 -26.11 -40.81
N ALA A 73 6.69 -27.07 -40.79
CA ALA A 73 5.57 -27.08 -39.84
C ALA A 73 6.03 -27.05 -38.37
N MET A 74 7.13 -27.72 -38.02
CA MET A 74 7.63 -27.72 -36.64
C MET A 74 8.19 -26.35 -36.25
N MET A 75 8.92 -25.70 -37.16
CA MET A 75 9.44 -24.36 -36.94
C MET A 75 8.31 -23.34 -36.81
N VAL A 76 7.29 -23.42 -37.66
CA VAL A 76 6.11 -22.54 -37.59
C VAL A 76 5.39 -22.69 -36.25
N GLU A 77 5.16 -23.92 -35.79
CA GLU A 77 4.55 -24.18 -34.48
C GLU A 77 5.40 -23.61 -33.34
N GLN A 78 6.73 -23.80 -33.38
CA GLN A 78 7.63 -23.27 -32.37
C GLN A 78 7.62 -21.73 -32.32
N VAL A 79 7.63 -21.06 -33.48
CA VAL A 79 7.55 -19.60 -33.55
C VAL A 79 6.21 -19.10 -33.05
N GLN A 80 5.12 -19.79 -33.38
CA GLN A 80 3.78 -19.44 -32.89
C GLN A 80 3.72 -19.54 -31.36
N MET A 81 4.22 -20.63 -30.76
CA MET A 81 4.29 -20.78 -29.31
C MET A 81 5.09 -19.64 -28.65
N MET A 82 6.21 -19.22 -29.24
CA MET A 82 7.02 -18.11 -28.72
C MET A 82 6.29 -16.76 -28.82
N LEU A 83 5.49 -16.54 -29.87
CA LEU A 83 4.67 -15.34 -30.02
C LEU A 83 3.53 -15.33 -28.98
N ASP A 84 2.90 -16.48 -28.75
CA ASP A 84 1.85 -16.64 -27.75
C ASP A 84 2.41 -16.45 -26.34
N GLU A 85 3.59 -17.00 -26.04
CA GLU A 85 4.32 -16.79 -24.79
C GLU A 85 4.62 -15.30 -24.58
N LYS A 86 5.15 -14.61 -25.61
CA LYS A 86 5.41 -13.17 -25.55
C LYS A 86 4.14 -12.36 -25.27
N GLN A 87 3.01 -12.74 -25.89
CA GLN A 87 1.73 -12.08 -25.66
C GLN A 87 1.22 -12.32 -24.24
N GLY A 88 1.33 -13.55 -23.74
CA GLY A 88 1.00 -13.92 -22.37
C GLY A 88 1.78 -13.09 -21.35
N ILE A 89 3.11 -13.03 -21.48
CA ILE A 89 3.98 -12.21 -20.63
C ILE A 89 3.56 -10.73 -20.68
N SER A 90 3.22 -10.22 -21.87
CA SER A 90 2.82 -8.81 -22.00
C SER A 90 1.49 -8.51 -21.30
N ASN A 91 0.51 -9.40 -21.39
CA ASN A 91 -0.77 -9.25 -20.71
C ASN A 91 -0.61 -9.29 -19.18
N GLU A 92 0.20 -10.23 -18.68
CA GLU A 92 0.50 -10.34 -17.25
C GLU A 92 1.26 -9.12 -16.73
N LEU A 93 2.25 -8.64 -17.49
CA LEU A 93 3.00 -7.43 -17.16
C LEU A 93 2.08 -6.22 -17.01
N THR A 94 1.19 -5.99 -17.98
CA THR A 94 0.23 -4.88 -17.91
C THR A 94 -0.69 -5.00 -16.69
N ARG A 95 -1.14 -6.21 -16.37
CA ARG A 95 -1.96 -6.44 -15.17
C ARG A 95 -1.20 -6.10 -13.89
N GLU A 96 0.03 -6.61 -13.74
CA GLU A 96 0.86 -6.37 -12.56
C GLU A 96 1.23 -4.89 -12.42
N GLU A 97 1.49 -4.18 -13.51
CA GLU A 97 1.73 -2.73 -13.50
C GLU A 97 0.51 -1.94 -12.99
N VAL A 98 -0.70 -2.35 -13.35
CA VAL A 98 -1.94 -1.75 -12.82
C VAL A 98 -2.10 -2.05 -11.33
N GLU A 99 -1.91 -3.30 -10.91
CA GLU A 99 -1.98 -3.69 -9.49
C GLU A 99 -0.93 -2.95 -8.66
N TYR A 100 0.30 -2.78 -9.17
CA TYR A 100 1.35 -1.98 -8.55
C TYR A 100 0.94 -0.51 -8.40
N ALA A 101 0.38 0.10 -9.46
CA ALA A 101 -0.04 1.49 -9.42
C ALA A 101 -1.13 1.74 -8.36
N LEU A 102 -2.11 0.83 -8.26
CA LEU A 102 -3.17 0.88 -7.24
C LEU A 102 -2.59 0.74 -5.82
N ALA A 103 -1.72 -0.25 -5.61
CA ALA A 103 -1.09 -0.46 -4.29
C ALA A 103 -0.22 0.74 -3.88
N LYS A 104 0.48 1.37 -4.84
CA LYS A 104 1.26 2.58 -4.60
C LYS A 104 0.36 3.74 -4.17
N GLN A 105 -0.75 3.96 -4.89
CA GLN A 105 -1.71 5.00 -4.55
C GLN A 105 -2.30 4.80 -3.14
N GLU A 106 -2.64 3.56 -2.77
CA GLU A 106 -3.10 3.22 -1.42
C GLU A 106 -2.06 3.57 -0.35
N ILE A 107 -0.78 3.27 -0.59
CA ILE A 107 0.31 3.58 0.35
C ILE A 107 0.49 5.09 0.51
N ASP A 108 0.41 5.84 -0.58
CA ASP A 108 0.58 7.30 -0.61
C ASP A 108 -0.56 8.01 0.14
N GLY A 109 -1.80 7.50 0.03
CA GLY A 109 -2.98 8.00 0.75
C GLY A 109 -3.18 7.43 2.17
N TYR A 110 -2.41 6.40 2.55
CA TYR A 110 -2.72 5.54 3.69
C TYR A 110 -3.02 6.28 5.00
N TYR A 111 -2.20 7.24 5.41
CA TYR A 111 -2.43 7.98 6.67
C TYR A 111 -3.43 9.12 6.55
N GLN A 112 -3.75 9.58 5.33
CA GLN A 112 -4.86 10.51 5.12
C GLN A 112 -6.19 9.78 5.32
N ASP A 113 -6.30 8.57 4.77
CA ASP A 113 -7.51 7.76 4.87
C ASP A 113 -7.67 7.09 6.25
N ASN A 114 -6.56 6.82 6.95
CA ASN A 114 -6.56 6.14 8.23
C ASN A 114 -6.06 7.07 9.35
N HIS A 115 -7.00 7.80 9.93
CA HIS A 115 -6.77 8.77 11.00
C HIS A 115 -7.78 8.57 12.15
N ILE A 116 -7.63 9.34 13.22
CA ILE A 116 -8.58 9.32 14.34
C ILE A 116 -9.48 10.54 14.25
N GLU A 117 -10.79 10.35 14.27
CA GLU A 117 -11.78 11.42 14.44
C GLU A 117 -12.30 11.40 15.88
N ALA A 118 -12.09 12.48 16.63
CA ALA A 118 -12.67 12.68 17.94
C ALA A 118 -13.83 13.68 17.84
N HIS A 119 -15.06 13.24 18.12
CA HIS A 119 -16.24 14.10 17.95
C HIS A 119 -16.54 15.01 19.15
N LYS A 120 -16.01 14.72 20.35
CA LYS A 120 -16.12 15.61 21.53
C LYS A 120 -14.78 15.94 22.16
N HIS A 121 -14.14 14.95 22.80
CA HIS A 121 -12.94 15.20 23.58
C HIS A 121 -11.91 14.06 23.53
N ILE A 122 -10.64 14.42 23.46
CA ILE A 122 -9.52 13.57 23.81
C ILE A 122 -8.94 14.10 25.12
N PHE A 123 -8.97 13.30 26.19
CA PHE A 123 -8.45 13.71 27.48
C PHE A 123 -6.92 13.80 27.49
N ALA A 124 -6.36 14.46 28.51
CA ALA A 124 -4.93 14.37 28.78
C ALA A 124 -4.52 12.93 29.10
N ASN A 125 -3.24 12.62 28.95
CA ASN A 125 -2.67 11.30 29.25
C ASN A 125 -3.17 10.16 28.33
N VAL A 126 -3.62 10.50 27.13
CA VAL A 126 -3.93 9.53 26.07
C VAL A 126 -2.68 9.33 25.22
N GLU A 127 -2.27 8.07 25.07
CA GLU A 127 -1.18 7.65 24.18
C GLU A 127 -1.78 7.29 22.82
N ILE A 128 -1.44 8.06 21.80
CA ILE A 128 -1.92 7.90 20.44
C ILE A 128 -0.78 7.39 19.58
N HIS A 129 -1.03 6.27 18.91
CA HIS A 129 -0.14 5.61 17.97
C HIS A 129 -0.85 5.51 16.63
N ILE A 130 -0.33 6.19 15.61
CA ILE A 130 -0.80 6.09 14.23
C ILE A 130 0.37 5.62 13.38
N GLY A 131 0.43 4.34 13.06
CA GLY A 131 1.64 3.74 12.52
C GLY A 131 2.82 3.91 13.48
N LYS A 132 3.92 4.51 12.98
CA LYS A 132 5.11 4.79 13.79
C LYS A 132 5.04 6.11 14.58
N ALA A 133 4.10 7.00 14.24
CA ALA A 133 3.94 8.26 14.92
C ALA A 133 3.34 8.02 16.31
N PHE A 134 3.92 8.69 17.32
CA PHE A 134 3.50 8.57 18.70
C PHE A 134 3.36 9.94 19.35
N ASN A 135 2.27 10.13 20.09
CA ASN A 135 2.10 11.29 20.95
C ASN A 135 1.35 10.91 22.22
N ARG A 136 1.76 11.50 23.35
CA ARG A 136 0.99 11.47 24.58
C ARG A 136 0.43 12.84 24.86
N THR A 137 -0.90 12.96 24.88
CA THR A 137 -1.59 14.22 25.08
C THR A 137 -1.24 14.81 26.46
N GLN A 138 -0.83 16.07 26.48
CA GLN A 138 -0.50 16.81 27.72
C GLN A 138 -1.68 17.64 28.24
N ARG A 139 -2.66 17.88 27.39
CA ARG A 139 -3.87 18.64 27.66
C ARG A 139 -5.07 17.94 27.02
N GLU A 140 -6.25 18.42 27.37
CA GLU A 140 -7.46 17.99 26.69
C GLU A 140 -7.56 18.66 25.31
N HIS A 141 -8.08 17.91 24.34
CA HIS A 141 -8.37 18.36 23.00
C HIS A 141 -9.87 18.24 22.77
N GLY A 142 -10.48 19.24 22.13
CA GLY A 142 -11.88 19.18 21.71
C GLY A 142 -12.09 18.33 20.46
N THR A 143 -13.16 18.60 19.72
CA THR A 143 -13.42 17.98 18.42
C THR A 143 -12.23 18.23 17.49
N CYS A 144 -11.63 17.16 16.98
CA CYS A 144 -10.47 17.25 16.09
C CYS A 144 -10.23 15.94 15.33
N ARG A 145 -9.44 16.04 14.27
CA ARG A 145 -8.81 14.92 13.60
C ARG A 145 -7.36 14.79 14.09
N VAL A 146 -6.93 13.57 14.34
CA VAL A 146 -5.56 13.24 14.71
C VAL A 146 -4.93 12.47 13.57
N LEU A 147 -3.90 13.07 12.96
CA LEU A 147 -3.28 12.62 11.72
C LEU A 147 -1.83 12.23 11.99
N ASN A 148 -1.33 11.26 11.21
CA ASN A 148 0.10 11.06 11.06
C ASN A 148 0.58 11.86 9.84
N GLN A 149 1.28 12.97 10.08
CA GLN A 149 1.92 13.78 9.06
C GLN A 149 3.42 13.68 9.25
N ASP A 150 4.12 13.12 8.26
CA ASP A 150 5.58 12.99 8.28
C ASP A 150 6.15 12.28 9.52
N GLN A 151 5.43 11.27 10.04
CA GLN A 151 5.74 10.51 11.27
C GLN A 151 5.54 11.29 12.58
N GLU A 152 4.88 12.44 12.51
CA GLU A 152 4.46 13.22 13.67
C GLU A 152 2.94 13.20 13.81
N ILE A 153 2.46 13.23 15.05
CA ILE A 153 1.04 13.33 15.34
C ILE A 153 0.62 14.80 15.29
N VAL A 154 -0.30 15.12 14.39
CA VAL A 154 -0.87 16.46 14.23
C VAL A 154 -2.36 16.44 14.59
N PHE A 155 -2.79 17.45 15.35
CA PHE A 155 -4.19 17.66 15.71
C PHE A 155 -4.77 18.76 14.83
N ASP A 156 -5.73 18.41 13.97
CA ASP A 156 -6.46 19.35 13.12
C ASP A 156 -7.85 19.64 13.71
N TYR A 157 -8.04 20.88 14.15
CA TYR A 157 -9.29 21.39 14.74
C TYR A 157 -10.21 22.07 13.72
N ASN A 158 -9.77 22.20 12.47
CA ASN A 158 -10.56 22.87 11.42
C ASN A 158 -11.56 21.93 10.74
N SER A 159 -11.56 20.66 11.11
CA SER A 159 -12.55 19.66 10.73
C SER A 159 -13.90 19.97 11.39
N ARG A 160 -14.64 20.92 10.82
CA ARG A 160 -16.08 21.03 11.07
C ARG A 160 -16.74 19.81 10.44
N GLY A 161 -17.30 18.94 11.28
CA GLY A 161 -18.18 17.86 10.84
C GLY A 161 -19.39 18.37 10.07
#